data_AF-A0A413G640-F1
#
_entry.id   AF-A0A413G640-F1
#
_cell.length_a   1.000
_cell.length_b   1.000
_cell.length_c   1.000
_cell.angle_alpha   90.00
_cell.angle_beta   90.00
_cell.angle_gamma   90.00
#
_symmetry.space_group_name_H-M   'P 1'
#
loop_
_entity.id
_entity.type
_entity.pdbx_description
1 polymer ?
#
loop_
_entity_poly.entity_id
_entity_poly.type
_entity_poly.pdbx_seq_one_letter_code
_entity_poly.pdbx_strand_id
1 'polypeptide(L)' 'MQIFETYRMTTPTRTIDLGPGARPEEFADGEPYELVPSFRLVAAPGMLLTNGSETSACVICEDADGWGEIPDPEG' A
#
# COMPACT_ATOMS: atom_id res chain seq x y z
N MET A 1 -10.85 8.85 2.14
CA MET A 1 -9.74 7.87 2.04
C MET A 1 -10.28 6.47 2.23
N GLN A 2 -9.78 5.52 1.44
CA GLN A 2 -9.97 4.08 1.69
C GLN A 2 -8.66 3.47 2.19
N ILE A 3 -8.76 2.65 3.24
CA ILE A 3 -7.63 1.95 3.86
C ILE A 3 -7.88 0.46 3.68
N PHE A 4 -6.88 -0.24 3.16
CA PHE A 4 -6.90 -1.69 3.04
C PHE A 4 -5.73 -2.30 3.78
N GLU A 5 -6.00 -3.22 4.69
CA GLU A 5 -4.98 -4.09 5.27
C GLU A 5 -4.43 -5.02 4.18
N THR A 6 -3.11 -5.07 4.08
CA THR A 6 -2.40 -5.88 3.13
C THR A 6 -1.07 -6.35 3.72
N TYR A 7 -0.20 -6.91 2.89
CA TYR A 7 1.12 -7.36 3.26
C TYR A 7 2.15 -6.97 2.21
N ARG A 8 3.34 -6.64 2.68
CA ARG A 8 4.55 -6.67 1.86
C ARG A 8 5.16 -8.06 1.99
N MET A 9 5.26 -8.76 0.87
CA MET A 9 5.89 -10.06 0.80
C MET A 9 7.34 -9.92 0.35
N THR A 10 8.25 -10.58 1.07
CA THR A 10 9.66 -10.68 0.67
C THR A 10 10.00 -12.14 0.44
N THR A 11 10.57 -12.40 -0.72
CA THR A 11 11.16 -13.68 -1.15
C THR A 11 12.66 -13.49 -1.33
N PRO A 12 13.47 -14.56 -1.48
CA PRO A 12 14.90 -14.43 -1.78
C PRO A 12 15.21 -13.58 -3.02
N THR A 13 14.32 -13.54 -4.01
CA THR A 13 14.57 -12.88 -5.29
C THR A 13 13.91 -11.50 -5.43
N ARG A 14 12.89 -11.19 -4.63
CA ARG A 14 12.06 -9.98 -4.81
C ARG A 14 11.23 -9.60 -3.58
N THR A 15 10.83 -8.34 -3.56
CA THR A 15 9.80 -7.79 -2.68
C THR A 15 8.58 -7.41 -3.51
N ILE A 16 7.39 -7.80 -3.05
CA ILE A 16 6.12 -7.59 -3.72
C ILE A 16 5.13 -6.99 -2.72
N ASP A 17 4.50 -5.88 -3.09
CA ASP A 17 3.38 -5.36 -2.34
C ASP A 17 2.10 -6.07 -2.77
N LEU A 18 1.49 -6.83 -1.87
CA LEU A 18 0.29 -7.58 -2.17
C LEU A 18 -0.93 -6.66 -2.24
N GLY A 19 -1.89 -7.05 -3.06
CA GLY A 19 -3.21 -6.41 -3.09
C GLY A 19 -4.10 -6.92 -1.96
N PRO A 20 -5.17 -6.17 -1.60
CA PRO A 20 -6.17 -6.66 -0.65
C PRO A 20 -6.76 -8.00 -1.08
N GLY A 21 -6.76 -8.99 -0.20
CA GLY A 21 -7.27 -10.35 -0.48
C GLY A 21 -6.36 -11.22 -1.35
N ALA A 22 -5.15 -10.77 -1.67
CA ALA A 22 -4.15 -11.59 -2.37
C ALA A 22 -3.76 -12.82 -1.54
N ARG A 23 -3.43 -13.91 -2.24
CA ARG A 23 -2.92 -15.15 -1.65
C ARG A 23 -1.41 -15.23 -1.87
N PRO A 24 -0.58 -15.03 -0.83
CA PRO A 24 0.88 -14.96 -0.96
C PRO A 24 1.51 -16.11 -1.74
N GLU A 25 0.97 -17.32 -1.59
CA GLU A 25 1.47 -18.55 -2.23
C GLU A 25 1.41 -18.47 -3.76
N GLU A 26 0.42 -17.75 -4.31
CA GLU A 26 0.27 -17.55 -5.76
C GLU A 26 1.34 -16.59 -6.32
N PHE A 27 1.96 -15.76 -5.47
CA PHE A 27 3.01 -14.81 -5.84
C PHE A 27 4.42 -15.27 -5.47
N ALA A 28 4.54 -16.16 -4.49
CA ALA A 28 5.82 -16.66 -4.01
C ALA A 28 6.54 -17.56 -5.03
N ASP A 29 5.82 -18.12 -6.01
CA ASP A 29 6.38 -18.98 -7.06
C ASP A 29 7.20 -20.17 -6.50
N GLY A 30 6.72 -20.74 -5.39
CA GLY A 30 7.38 -21.85 -4.69
C GLY A 30 8.60 -21.46 -3.84
N GLU A 31 8.99 -20.18 -3.81
CA GLU A 31 10.02 -19.69 -2.91
C GLU A 31 9.50 -19.60 -1.47
N PRO A 32 10.35 -19.78 -0.44
CA PRO A 32 10.00 -19.36 0.91
C PRO A 32 9.79 -17.84 0.94
N TYR A 33 8.87 -17.37 1.78
CA TYR A 33 8.57 -15.95 1.90
C TYR A 33 8.26 -15.53 3.33
N GLU A 34 8.47 -14.24 3.58
CA GLU A 34 8.04 -13.55 4.79
C GLU A 34 6.98 -12.51 4.44
N LEU A 35 6.02 -12.32 5.35
CA LEU A 35 4.97 -11.32 5.22
C LEU A 35 5.13 -10.29 6.33
N VAL A 36 5.22 -9.03 5.94
CA VAL A 36 5.16 -7.88 6.85
C VAL A 36 3.81 -7.20 6.65
N PRO A 37 2.98 -7.05 7.70
CA PRO A 37 1.73 -6.29 7.60
C PRO A 37 1.97 -4.89 7.04
N SER A 38 1.10 -4.45 6.14
CA SER A 38 1.14 -3.11 5.57
C SER A 38 -0.27 -2.62 5.26
N PHE A 39 -0.39 -1.36 4.90
CA PHE A 39 -1.62 -0.72 4.49
C PHE A 39 -1.48 -0.19 3.08
N ARG A 40 -2.52 -0.40 2.27
CA ARG A 40 -2.69 0.30 1.00
C ARG A 40 -3.74 1.38 1.21
N LEU A 41 -3.33 2.62 1.02
CA LEU A 41 -4.20 3.78 1.12
C LEU A 41 -4.53 4.27 -0.28
N VAL A 42 -5.80 4.59 -0.51
CA VAL A 42 -6.29 5.14 -1.78
C VAL A 42 -7.05 6.42 -1.48
N ALA A 43 -6.65 7.52 -2.12
CA ALA A 43 -7.36 8.78 -2.01
C ALA A 43 -8.78 8.67 -2.57
N ALA A 44 -9.70 9.43 -2.00
CA ALA A 44 -11.01 9.65 -2.58
C ALA A 44 -10.89 10.36 -3.94
N PRO A 45 -11.88 10.24 -4.84
CA PRO A 45 -11.89 10.96 -6.10
C PRO A 45 -11.72 12.47 -5.91
N GLY A 46 -10.81 13.09 -6.67
CA GLY A 46 -10.48 14.52 -6.56
C GLY A 46 -9.59 14.89 -5.36
N MET A 47 -9.03 13.89 -4.68
CA MET A 47 -8.12 14.09 -3.54
C MET A 47 -6.77 13.40 -3.81
N LEU A 48 -5.75 13.84 -3.08
CA LEU A 48 -4.46 13.18 -2.94
C LEU A 48 -4.21 12.84 -1.47
N LEU A 49 -3.46 11.77 -1.22
CA LEU A 49 -2.94 11.46 0.10
C LEU A 49 -1.71 12.30 0.38
N THR A 50 -1.53 12.73 1.62
CA THR A 50 -0.31 13.39 2.08
C THR A 50 0.05 13.01 3.52
N ASN A 51 1.35 12.92 3.80
CA ASN A 51 1.90 12.83 5.16
C ASN A 51 2.62 14.13 5.58
N GLY A 52 2.40 15.22 4.84
CA GLY A 52 3.07 16.52 5.04
C GLY A 52 4.43 16.66 4.36
N SER A 53 5.04 15.57 3.88
CA SER A 53 6.29 15.60 3.09
C SER A 53 6.07 15.19 1.64
N GLU A 54 5.16 14.24 1.41
CA GLU A 54 4.89 13.66 0.10
C GLU A 54 3.40 13.77 -0.22
N THR A 55 3.08 13.67 -1.52
CA THR A 55 1.69 13.59 -2.00
C THR A 55 1.56 12.48 -3.04
N SER A 56 0.47 11.72 -3.01
CA SER A 56 0.19 10.66 -3.99
C SER A 56 -1.28 10.24 -3.98
N ALA A 57 -1.83 9.80 -5.11
CA ALA A 57 -3.19 9.25 -5.16
C ALA A 57 -3.32 7.87 -4.48
N CYS A 58 -2.22 7.12 -4.38
CA CYS A 58 -2.17 5.81 -3.75
C CYS A 58 -0.81 5.60 -3.09
N VAL A 59 -0.78 5.06 -1.88
CA VAL A 59 0.47 4.72 -1.18
C VAL A 59 0.36 3.36 -0.51
N ILE A 60 1.52 2.75 -0.27
CA ILE A 60 1.66 1.54 0.52
C ILE A 60 2.62 1.85 1.67
N CYS A 61 2.16 1.72 2.90
CA CYS A 61 2.88 2.14 4.09
C CYS A 61 2.68 1.14 5.24
N GLU A 62 3.54 1.21 6.25
CA GLU A 62 3.42 0.37 7.46
C GLU A 62 2.43 0.96 8.48
N ASP A 63 2.17 2.27 8.40
CA ASP A 63 1.28 3.01 9.28
C ASP A 63 0.37 3.94 8.46
N ALA A 64 -0.93 3.77 8.64
CA ALA A 64 -1.94 4.57 7.96
C ALA A 64 -2.21 5.91 8.66
N ASP A 65 -1.94 6.02 9.97
CA ASP A 65 -2.32 7.18 10.79
C ASP A 65 -1.53 8.45 10.41
N GLY A 66 -0.34 8.28 9.81
CA GLY A 66 0.47 9.38 9.31
C GLY A 66 -0.01 10.01 8.01
N TRP A 67 -1.08 9.50 7.39
CA TRP A 67 -1.59 9.97 6.10
C TRP A 67 -2.98 10.60 6.23
N GLY A 68 -3.15 11.75 5.58
CA GLY A 68 -4.43 12.43 5.41
C GLY A 68 -4.75 12.70 3.93
N GLU A 69 -5.88 13.35 3.67
CA GLU A 69 -6.29 13.76 2.32
C GLU A 69 -6.24 15.28 2.14
N ILE A 70 -5.74 15.71 0.99
CA ILE A 70 -5.81 17.10 0.51
C ILE A 70 -6.49 17.12 -0.87
N PRO A 71 -7.13 18.23 -1.26
CA PRO A 71 -7.66 18.36 -2.62
C PRO A 71 -6.56 18.17 -3.66
N ASP A 72 -6.87 17.46 -4.73
CA ASP A 72 -5.98 17.37 -5.89
C ASP A 72 -5.97 18.72 -6.63
N PRO A 73 -4.83 19.44 -6.69
CA PRO A 73 -4.76 20.75 -7.34
C PRO A 73 -4.93 20.68 -8.87
N GLU A 74 -4.84 19.49 -9.47
CA GLU A 74 -5.02 19.28 -10.91
C GLU A 74 -6.42 18.77 -11.29
N GLY A 75 -7.34 18.67 -10.31
CA GLY A 75 -8.71 18.15 -10.46
C GLY A 75 -9.65 18.94 -11.36
#